data_AF-A0A9X2IU07-F1
#
_entry.id   AF-A0A9X2IU07-F1
#
_cell.length_a   1.000
_cell.length_b   1.000
_cell.length_c   1.000
_cell.angle_alpha   90.00
_cell.angle_beta   90.00
_cell.angle_gamma   90.00
#
_symmetry.space_group_name_H-M   'P 1'
#
loop_
_entity.id
_entity.type
_entity.pdbx_description
1 polymer ?
#
loop_
_entity_poly.entity_id
_entity_poly.type
_entity_poly.pdbx_seq_one_letter_code
_entity_poly.pdbx_strand_id
1 'polypeptide(L)'
;MSWSVVVVVAAVLLVLLQALLWQRRRRIRRELLAFGTRVQGRVLPNDASVPGTRDEQAGRLLVAYRLENGEERRALKVPQRRGDAWMAGEPVAVVYDPRRPADAERLIVGFGRTQKKWFTARPQRLG
;
A
#
# COMPACT_ATOMS: atom_id res chain seq x y z
N MET A 1 -40.71 -5.75 15.45
CA MET A 1 -39.99 -5.24 14.26
C MET A 1 -40.01 -6.33 13.20
N SER A 2 -40.45 -6.03 11.97
CA SER A 2 -40.42 -7.03 10.90
C SER A 2 -38.97 -7.31 10.48
N TRP A 3 -38.67 -8.56 10.12
CA TRP A 3 -37.33 -8.99 9.72
C TRP A 3 -36.75 -8.15 8.58
N SER A 4 -37.60 -7.69 7.66
CA SER A 4 -37.25 -6.77 6.57
C SER A 4 -36.67 -5.44 7.06
N VAL A 5 -37.21 -4.87 8.15
CA VAL A 5 -36.69 -3.62 8.72
C VAL A 5 -35.28 -3.81 9.26
N VAL A 6 -35.00 -4.95 9.91
CA VAL A 6 -33.67 -5.28 10.43
C VAL A 6 -32.65 -5.41 9.29
N VAL A 7 -33.01 -6.10 8.20
CA VAL A 7 -32.14 -6.27 7.03
C VAL A 7 -31.83 -4.93 6.36
N VAL A 8 -32.84 -4.07 6.18
CA VAL A 8 -32.65 -2.75 5.57
C VAL A 8 -31.72 -1.88 6.42
N VAL A 9 -31.92 -1.85 7.75
CA VAL A 9 -31.07 -1.09 8.65
C VAL A 9 -29.63 -1.61 8.63
N ALA A 10 -29.42 -2.92 8.64
CA ALA A 10 -28.08 -3.50 8.54
C ALA A 10 -27.38 -3.14 7.22
N ALA A 11 -28.10 -3.19 6.09
CA ALA A 11 -27.57 -2.81 4.79
C ALA A 11 -27.19 -1.33 4.74
N VAL A 12 -28.02 -0.43 5.28
CA VAL A 12 -27.72 1.00 5.36
C VAL A 12 -26.47 1.26 6.20
N LEU A 13 -26.34 0.61 7.36
CA LEU A 13 -25.15 0.73 8.21
C LEU A 13 -23.87 0.25 7.49
N LEU A 14 -23.95 -0.87 6.76
CA LEU A 14 -22.82 -1.37 5.97
C LEU A 14 -22.40 -0.37 4.87
N VAL A 15 -23.37 0.21 4.15
CA VAL A 15 -23.09 1.21 3.12
C VAL A 15 -22.45 2.47 3.71
N LEU A 16 -22.98 2.97 4.84
CA LEU A 16 -22.41 4.12 5.54
C LEU A 16 -20.99 3.84 6.04
N LEU A 17 -20.75 2.67 6.64
CA LEU A 17 -19.43 2.26 7.08
C LEU A 17 -18.45 2.20 5.91
N GLN A 18 -18.88 1.63 4.79
CA GLN A 18 -18.06 1.52 3.59
C GLN A 18 -17.75 2.90 3.00
N ALA A 19 -18.72 3.83 2.98
CA ALA A 19 -18.52 5.20 2.55
C ALA A 19 -17.53 5.96 3.44
N LEU A 20 -17.63 5.83 4.77
CA LEU A 20 -16.70 6.45 5.73
C LEU A 20 -15.28 5.94 5.55
N LEU A 21 -15.10 4.62 5.41
CA LEU A 21 -13.80 4.02 5.12
C LEU A 21 -13.23 4.54 3.80
N TRP A 22 -14.07 4.73 2.79
CA TRP A 22 -13.66 5.25 1.49
C TRP A 22 -13.25 6.72 1.55
N GLN A 23 -14.02 7.56 2.25
CA GLN A 23 -13.68 8.96 2.49
C GLN A 23 -12.36 9.09 3.26
N ARG A 24 -12.19 8.29 4.32
CA ARG A 24 -10.95 8.27 5.11
C ARG A 24 -9.74 7.92 4.23
N ARG A 25 -9.84 6.86 3.43
CA ARG A 25 -8.76 6.45 2.50
C ARG A 25 -8.47 7.51 1.44
N ARG A 26 -9.51 8.15 0.88
CA ARG A 26 -9.35 9.25 -0.09
C ARG A 26 -8.65 10.45 0.53
N ARG A 27 -8.99 10.81 1.77
CA ARG A 27 -8.38 11.93 2.49
C ARG A 27 -6.90 11.67 2.74
N ILE A 28 -6.56 10.51 3.31
CA ILE A 28 -5.16 10.11 3.56
C ILE A 28 -4.36 10.13 2.25
N ARG A 29 -4.92 9.59 1.16
CA ARG A 29 -4.23 9.60 -0.14
C ARG A 29 -3.97 11.00 -0.69
N ARG A 30 -4.93 11.92 -0.55
CA ARG A 30 -4.74 13.33 -0.94
C ARG A 30 -3.68 14.00 -0.08
N GLU A 31 -3.72 13.79 1.23
CA GLU A 31 -2.71 14.32 2.17
C GLU A 31 -1.31 13.81 1.83
N LEU A 32 -1.15 12.52 1.54
CA LEU A 32 0.13 11.94 1.11
C LEU A 32 0.63 12.53 -0.20
N LEU A 33 -0.24 12.71 -1.20
CA LEU A 33 0.19 13.25 -2.48
C LEU A 33 0.53 14.74 -2.41
N ALA A 34 -0.05 15.47 -1.45
CA ALA A 34 0.21 16.90 -1.26
C ALA A 34 1.41 17.18 -0.36
N PHE A 35 1.58 16.41 0.72
CA PHE A 35 2.54 16.71 1.80
C PHE A 35 3.48 15.55 2.14
N GLY A 36 3.32 14.39 1.50
CA GLY A 36 4.18 13.24 1.74
C GLY A 36 5.58 13.43 1.19
N THR A 37 6.55 12.83 1.85
CA THR A 37 7.94 12.81 1.39
C THR A 37 8.07 11.79 0.27
N ARG A 38 8.62 12.20 -0.87
CA ARG A 38 8.83 11.35 -2.04
C ARG A 38 10.27 10.90 -2.12
N VAL A 39 10.48 9.59 -2.08
CA VAL A 39 11.81 8.96 -2.17
C VAL A 39 11.85 7.97 -3.31
N GLN A 40 13.04 7.78 -3.88
CA GLN A 40 13.24 6.74 -4.87
C GLN A 40 13.38 5.39 -4.17
N GLY A 41 12.71 4.39 -4.73
CA GLY A 41 12.79 2.99 -4.33
C GLY A 41 13.20 2.10 -5.49
N ARG A 42 13.51 0.86 -5.15
CA ARG A 42 13.85 -0.20 -6.09
C ARG A 42 12.96 -1.40 -5.82
N VAL A 43 12.46 -2.02 -6.88
CA VAL A 43 11.75 -3.30 -6.76
C VAL A 43 12.79 -4.39 -6.52
N LEU A 44 12.66 -5.09 -5.41
CA LEU A 44 13.43 -6.28 -5.12
C LEU A 44 12.70 -7.50 -5.68
N PRO A 45 13.44 -8.47 -6.29
CA PRO A 45 12.88 -9.77 -6.58
C PRO A 45 12.39 -10.42 -5.27
N ASN A 46 11.28 -11.16 -5.36
CA ASN A 46 10.73 -11.85 -4.20
C ASN A 46 11.74 -12.90 -3.71
N ASP A 47 12.44 -12.58 -2.62
CA ASP A 47 13.52 -13.40 -2.10
C ASP A 47 12.93 -14.54 -1.25
N ALA A 48 12.98 -15.76 -1.78
CA ALA A 48 12.43 -16.96 -1.14
C ALA A 48 13.17 -17.38 0.14
N SER A 49 14.22 -16.64 0.53
CA SER A 49 15.05 -16.88 1.70
C SER A 49 14.51 -16.27 3.00
N VAL A 50 13.46 -15.46 2.95
CA VAL A 50 12.80 -14.92 4.17
C VAL A 50 11.86 -15.99 4.76
N PRO A 51 12.07 -16.45 6.01
CA PRO A 51 11.23 -17.48 6.61
C PRO A 51 9.80 -16.96 6.85
N GLY A 52 8.79 -17.74 6.45
CA GLY A 52 7.37 -17.48 6.75
C GLY A 52 6.52 -16.93 5.61
N THR A 53 7.04 -16.82 4.38
CA THR A 53 6.39 -15.97 3.35
C THR A 53 6.17 -16.61 1.98
N ARG A 54 6.51 -17.90 1.81
CA ARG A 54 6.51 -18.57 0.48
C ARG A 54 5.14 -18.53 -0.23
N ASP A 55 4.05 -18.66 0.53
CA ASP A 55 2.68 -18.59 -0.02
C ASP A 55 2.05 -17.20 0.09
N GLU A 56 2.36 -16.43 1.15
CA GLU A 56 1.79 -15.09 1.34
C GLU A 56 2.38 -14.04 0.39
N GLN A 57 3.62 -14.23 -0.08
CA GLN A 57 4.32 -13.32 -0.98
C GLN A 57 4.26 -13.74 -2.45
N ALA A 58 3.68 -14.89 -2.78
CA ALA A 58 3.50 -15.33 -4.15
C ALA A 58 2.73 -14.27 -4.97
N GLY A 59 3.43 -13.64 -5.93
CA GLY A 59 2.89 -12.56 -6.77
C GLY A 59 2.97 -11.15 -6.18
N ARG A 60 3.47 -10.95 -4.95
CA ARG A 60 3.63 -9.62 -4.34
C ARG A 60 4.97 -8.99 -4.76
N LEU A 61 4.98 -7.68 -4.96
CA LEU A 61 6.22 -6.94 -5.27
C LEU A 61 6.80 -6.34 -4.00
N LEU A 62 8.07 -6.64 -3.74
CA LEU A 62 8.81 -6.03 -2.65
C LEU A 62 9.49 -4.76 -3.15
N VAL A 63 9.32 -3.65 -2.43
CA VAL A 63 9.92 -2.36 -2.76
C VAL A 63 10.81 -1.93 -1.62
N ALA A 64 12.11 -1.87 -1.86
CA ALA A 64 13.05 -1.24 -0.95
C ALA A 64 13.12 0.26 -1.24
N TYR A 65 13.12 1.08 -0.19
CA TYR A 65 13.27 2.51 -0.30
C TYR A 65 14.05 3.03 0.90
N ARG A 66 14.79 4.12 0.68
CA ARG A 66 15.55 4.78 1.74
C ARG A 66 14.78 5.99 2.24
N LEU A 67 14.58 6.04 3.54
CA LEU A 67 14.03 7.22 4.22
C LEU A 67 15.06 8.36 4.22
N GLU A 68 14.61 9.59 4.45
CA GLU A 68 15.53 10.75 4.55
C GLU A 68 16.51 10.63 5.72
N ASN A 69 16.16 9.91 6.78
CA ASN A 69 17.07 9.62 7.90
C ASN A 69 18.13 8.54 7.56
N GLY A 70 18.14 8.03 6.33
CA GLY A 70 19.09 7.04 5.85
C GLY A 70 18.69 5.59 6.12
N GLU A 71 17.59 5.32 6.85
CA GLU A 71 17.09 3.97 7.09
C GLU A 71 16.57 3.33 5.79
N GLU A 72 17.00 2.10 5.51
CA GLU A 72 16.40 1.29 4.47
C GLU A 72 15.15 0.58 4.99
N ARG A 73 14.04 0.75 4.28
CA ARG A 73 12.78 0.07 4.57
C ARG A 73 12.29 -0.69 3.37
N ARG A 74 11.46 -1.69 3.65
CA ARG A 74 10.84 -2.54 2.64
C ARG A 74 9.33 -2.41 2.75
N ALA A 75 8.65 -2.34 1.61
CA ALA A 75 7.21 -2.33 1.52
C ALA A 75 6.74 -3.39 0.52
N LEU A 76 5.76 -4.19 0.93
CA LEU A 76 5.09 -5.17 0.10
C LEU A 76 3.91 -4.50 -0.60
N LYS A 77 3.97 -4.41 -1.92
CA LYS A 77 2.80 -4.11 -2.73
C LYS A 77 1.93 -5.35 -2.85
N VAL A 78 0.66 -5.20 -2.50
CA VAL A 78 -0.35 -6.23 -2.77
C VAL A 78 -0.61 -6.27 -4.28
N PRO A 79 -0.51 -7.44 -4.94
CA PRO A 79 -0.73 -7.56 -6.36
C PRO A 79 -2.19 -7.27 -6.65
N GLN A 80 -2.42 -6.36 -7.59
CA GLN A 80 -3.77 -6.09 -8.09
C GLN A 80 -4.04 -6.83 -9.41
N ARG A 81 -2.97 -7.27 -10.11
CA ARG A 81 -3.04 -8.06 -11.34
C ARG A 81 -1.89 -9.07 -11.42
N ARG A 82 -2.16 -10.22 -12.04
CA ARG A 82 -1.24 -11.37 -12.20
C ARG A 82 0.04 -11.04 -12.99
N GLY A 83 0.05 -9.93 -13.74
CA GLY A 83 1.22 -9.43 -14.46
C GLY A 83 1.83 -8.24 -13.76
N ASP A 84 2.28 -8.37 -12.51
CA ASP A 84 3.09 -7.35 -11.83
C ASP A 84 4.58 -7.77 -11.77
N ALA A 85 4.89 -9.05 -12.05
CA ALA A 85 6.24 -9.63 -11.97
C ALA A 85 7.27 -8.99 -12.93
N TRP A 86 6.82 -8.42 -14.05
CA TRP A 86 7.64 -7.68 -15.03
C TRP A 86 8.18 -6.33 -14.53
N MET A 87 7.72 -5.82 -13.39
CA MET A 87 8.20 -4.54 -12.82
C MET A 87 9.45 -4.69 -11.94
N ALA A 88 10.03 -5.89 -11.86
CA ALA A 88 11.29 -6.13 -11.19
C ALA A 88 12.42 -5.29 -11.84
N GLY A 89 13.13 -4.50 -11.02
CA GLY A 89 14.20 -3.61 -11.51
C GLY A 89 13.72 -2.26 -12.06
N GLU A 90 12.41 -1.99 -12.14
CA GLU A 90 11.94 -0.67 -12.54
C GLU A 90 12.20 0.40 -11.46
N PRO A 91 12.49 1.65 -11.86
CA PRO A 91 12.54 2.76 -10.92
C PRO A 91 11.16 2.99 -10.30
N VAL A 92 11.13 3.05 -8.98
CA VAL A 92 9.90 3.23 -8.20
C VAL A 92 9.99 4.53 -7.41
N ALA A 93 8.87 5.22 -7.24
CA ALA A 93 8.75 6.23 -6.20
C ALA A 93 7.89 5.73 -5.06
N VAL A 94 8.33 6.00 -3.85
CA VAL A 94 7.57 5.79 -2.63
C VAL A 94 7.24 7.15 -2.07
N VAL A 95 5.97 7.36 -1.70
CA VAL A 95 5.53 8.54 -0.97
C VAL A 95 5.02 8.06 0.38
N TYR A 96 5.59 8.61 1.45
CA TYR A 96 5.24 8.26 2.82
C TYR A 96 5.00 9.51 3.67
N ASP A 97 4.29 9.35 4.78
CA ASP A 97 4.17 10.40 5.79
C ASP A 97 5.38 10.36 6.75
N PRO A 98 6.23 11.39 6.80
CA PRO A 98 7.41 11.40 7.67
C PRO A 98 7.07 11.40 9.17
N ARG A 99 5.87 11.83 9.56
CA ARG A 99 5.41 11.78 10.96
C ARG A 99 5.04 10.37 11.38
N ARG A 100 4.72 9.50 10.42
CA ARG A 100 4.28 8.11 10.64
C ARG A 100 4.86 7.16 9.59
N PRO A 101 6.20 7.00 9.55
CA PRO A 101 6.87 6.25 8.49
C PRO A 101 6.62 4.73 8.54
N ALA A 102 5.99 4.22 9.60
CA ALA A 102 5.62 2.81 9.76
C ALA A 102 4.13 2.52 9.49
N ASP A 103 3.32 3.54 9.18
CA ASP A 103 1.88 3.38 8.97
C ASP A 103 1.59 2.92 7.53
N ALA A 104 1.00 1.72 7.42
CA ALA A 104 0.68 1.07 6.15
C ALA A 104 -0.37 1.83 5.32
N GLU A 105 -1.25 2.61 5.95
CA GLU A 105 -2.25 3.41 5.24
C GLU A 105 -1.64 4.69 4.68
N ARG A 106 -0.48 5.10 5.23
CA ARG A 106 0.25 6.33 4.89
C ARG A 106 1.48 6.08 4.02
N LEU A 107 1.41 5.04 3.19
CA LEU A 107 2.45 4.68 2.24
C LEU A 107 1.85 4.30 0.89
N ILE A 108 2.29 5.00 -0.14
CA ILE A 108 1.91 4.73 -1.53
C ILE A 108 3.14 4.61 -2.42
N VAL A 109 3.01 3.78 -3.45
CA VAL A 109 4.10 3.43 -4.35
C VAL A 109 3.65 3.62 -5.79
N GLY A 110 4.45 4.34 -6.58
CA GLY A 110 4.26 4.55 -8.01
C GLY A 110 5.34 3.81 -8.81
N PHE A 111 4.93 3.08 -9.84
CA PHE A 111 5.83 2.29 -10.71
C PHE A 111 6.04 2.98 -12.06
N GLY A 112 7.20 2.72 -12.67
CA GLY A 112 7.60 3.27 -13.95
C GLY A 112 8.00 4.74 -13.90
N ARG A 113 8.55 5.25 -15.02
CA ARG A 113 9.08 6.63 -15.13
C ARG A 113 8.01 7.72 -14.98
N THR A 114 6.79 7.45 -15.42
CA THR A 114 5.69 8.44 -15.41
C THR A 114 4.79 8.35 -14.19
N GLN A 115 4.88 7.28 -13.40
CA GLN A 115 4.17 7.12 -12.12
C GLN A 115 2.66 7.45 -12.20
N LYS A 116 2.04 7.12 -13.34
CA LYS A 116 0.63 7.45 -13.62
C LYS A 116 -0.35 6.81 -12.63
N LYS A 117 0.08 5.76 -11.91
CA LYS A 117 -0.73 5.05 -10.92
C LYS A 117 0.03 4.86 -9.62
N TRP A 118 -0.64 5.23 -8.53
CA TRP A 118 -0.17 5.03 -7.15
C TRP A 118 -0.92 3.88 -6.50
N PHE A 119 -0.18 3.01 -5.85
CA PHE A 119 -0.67 1.78 -5.22
C PHE A 119 -0.39 1.83 -3.72
N THR A 120 -1.30 1.30 -2.91
CA THR A 120 -1.07 1.09 -1.48
C THR A 120 -0.07 -0.04 -1.29
N ALA A 121 0.92 0.15 -0.43
CA ALA A 121 1.83 -0.92 -0.02
C ALA A 121 1.92 -0.99 1.50
N ARG A 122 2.18 -2.20 2.03
CA ARG A 122 2.32 -2.43 3.46
C ARG A 122 3.80 -2.49 3.83
N PRO A 123 4.27 -1.72 4.84
CA PRO A 123 5.64 -1.84 5.34
C PRO A 123 5.85 -3.26 5.86
N GLN A 124 6.94 -3.88 5.42
CA GLN A 124 7.43 -5.13 5.97
C GLN A 124 8.36 -4.76 7.13
N ARG A 125 8.01 -5.16 8.35
CA ARG A 125 8.96 -5.07 9.47
C ARG A 125 10.09 -6.06 9.17
N LEU A 126 11.30 -5.53 9.03
CA LEU A 126 12.51 -6.33 9.21
C LEU A 126 12.57 -6.60 10.72
N GLY A 127 12.35 -7.85 11.10
CA GLY A 127 12.57 -8.32 12.47
C GLY A 127 14.05 -8.46 12.75
#